data_AF-A0A519XXI4-F1
#
_entry.id   AF-A0A519XXI4-F1
#
_cell.length_a   1.000
_cell.length_b   1.000
_cell.length_c   1.000
_cell.angle_alpha   90.00
_cell.angle_beta   90.00
_cell.angle_gamma   90.00
#
_symmetry.space_group_name_H-M   'P 1'
#
loop_
_entity.id
_entity.type
_entity.pdbx_description
1 polymer ?
#
loop_
_entity_poly.entity_id
_entity_poly.type
_entity_poly.pdbx_seq_one_letter_code
_entity_poly.pdbx_strand_id
1 'polypeptide(L)'
;AGQPALLPLQVTGLKFMGRGVMYTLENAALPALHRHLQRQWEPWLTPQDKQGLRPHITVQNKVDPAVARTLHEELAAGFQPFTAQGTGLALWAYKGGPWELRQRVAFGK
;
A
#
# COMPACT_ATOMS: atom_id res chain seq x y z
N ALA A 1 11.19 16.59 -14.67
CA ALA A 1 10.20 16.81 -13.59
C ALA A 1 10.88 16.44 -12.27
N GLY A 2 10.98 17.38 -11.33
CA GLY A 2 11.69 17.17 -10.06
C GLY A 2 11.03 16.07 -9.23
N GLN A 3 11.83 15.28 -8.53
CA GLN A 3 11.31 14.30 -7.58
C GLN A 3 10.52 15.04 -6.49
N PRO A 4 9.30 14.61 -6.14
CA PRO A 4 8.59 15.19 -5.01
C PRO A 4 9.44 15.02 -3.75
N ALA A 5 9.55 16.06 -2.90
CA ALA A 5 10.37 16.00 -1.69
C ALA A 5 9.85 14.95 -0.69
N LEU A 6 8.52 14.77 -0.62
CA LEU A 6 7.79 13.75 0.12
C LEU A 6 6.47 13.49 -0.60
N LEU A 7 5.87 12.31 -0.41
CA LEU A 7 4.59 11.95 -1.02
C LEU A 7 3.48 11.97 0.04
N PRO A 8 2.62 13.01 0.11
CA PRO A 8 1.53 13.04 1.06
C PRO A 8 0.47 11.99 0.68
N LEU A 9 0.14 11.10 1.59
CA LEU A 9 -0.84 10.04 1.40
C LEU A 9 -2.01 10.27 2.33
N GLN A 10 -3.19 10.56 1.76
CA GLN A 10 -4.40 10.71 2.56
C GLN A 10 -4.90 9.33 2.96
N VAL A 11 -4.91 9.02 4.24
CA VAL A 11 -5.57 7.83 4.79
C VAL A 11 -7.03 8.20 5.00
N THR A 12 -7.90 7.73 4.11
CA THR A 12 -9.27 8.24 4.00
C THR A 12 -10.32 7.37 4.68
N GLY A 13 -9.97 6.11 4.99
CA GLY A 13 -10.94 5.17 5.52
C GLY A 13 -10.33 3.85 5.92
N LEU A 14 -11.21 3.00 6.43
CA LEU A 14 -11.00 1.57 6.65
C LEU A 14 -11.91 0.80 5.70
N LYS A 15 -11.48 -0.39 5.32
CA LYS A 15 -12.29 -1.30 4.52
C LYS A 15 -12.19 -2.72 5.05
N PHE A 16 -13.37 -3.29 5.36
CA PHE A 16 -13.53 -4.71 5.58
C PHE A 16 -13.46 -5.48 4.26
N MET A 17 -12.62 -6.53 4.23
CA MET A 17 -12.33 -7.33 3.04
C MET A 17 -12.81 -8.79 3.19
N GLY A 18 -13.74 -9.06 4.10
CA GLY A 18 -14.26 -10.39 4.40
C GLY A 18 -13.36 -11.22 5.31
N ARG A 19 -12.05 -11.29 5.01
CA ARG A 19 -11.02 -11.99 5.80
C ARG A 19 -9.83 -11.09 6.16
N GLY A 20 -10.08 -9.79 6.25
CA GLY A 20 -9.05 -8.80 6.51
C GLY A 20 -9.60 -7.39 6.66
N VAL A 21 -8.73 -6.50 7.13
CA VAL A 21 -8.99 -5.08 7.30
C VAL A 21 -7.82 -4.31 6.72
N MET A 22 -8.10 -3.21 6.03
CA MET A 22 -7.08 -2.33 5.48
C MET A 22 -7.49 -0.87 5.61
N TYR A 23 -6.50 0.01 5.74
CA TYR A 23 -6.67 1.44 5.50
C TYR A 23 -6.70 1.72 3.99
N THR A 24 -7.58 2.61 3.54
CA THR A 24 -7.61 3.11 2.17
C THR A 24 -6.77 4.38 2.05
N LEU A 25 -5.97 4.46 0.98
CA LEU A 25 -5.09 5.60 0.74
C LEU A 25 -5.45 6.29 -0.57
N GLU A 26 -5.38 7.61 -0.57
CA GLU A 26 -5.56 8.45 -1.75
C GLU A 26 -4.34 9.34 -1.99
N ASN A 27 -3.87 9.31 -3.23
CA ASN A 27 -2.86 10.22 -3.76
C ASN A 27 -2.87 10.11 -5.30
N ALA A 28 -2.92 11.23 -6.01
CA ALA A 28 -2.98 11.21 -7.47
C ALA A 28 -1.68 10.74 -8.16
N ALA A 29 -0.52 10.96 -7.51
CA ALA A 29 0.79 10.61 -8.06
C ALA A 29 1.18 9.14 -7.83
N LEU A 30 0.69 8.50 -6.77
CA LEU A 30 1.06 7.12 -6.42
C LEU A 30 0.64 6.09 -7.50
N PRO A 31 -0.58 6.11 -8.07
CA PRO A 31 -0.92 5.25 -9.19
C PRO A 31 -0.08 5.53 -10.45
N ALA A 32 0.34 6.78 -10.66
CA ALA A 32 1.20 7.14 -11.80
C ALA A 32 2.62 6.56 -11.63
N LEU A 33 3.18 6.67 -10.41
CA LEU A 33 4.45 6.03 -10.04
C LEU A 33 4.38 4.51 -10.21
N HIS A 34 3.31 3.87 -9.72
CA HIS A 34 3.10 2.44 -9.92
C HIS A 34 3.07 2.05 -11.40
N ARG A 35 2.31 2.76 -12.23
CA ARG A 35 2.26 2.52 -13.69
C ARG A 35 3.61 2.77 -14.38
N HIS A 36 4.44 3.68 -13.86
CA HIS A 36 5.79 3.87 -14.37
C HIS A 36 6.65 2.65 -14.08
N LEU A 37 6.65 2.16 -12.84
CA LEU A 37 7.38 0.94 -12.45
C LEU A 37 6.90 -0.29 -13.22
N GLN A 38 5.58 -0.46 -13.39
CA GLN A 38 5.03 -1.57 -14.17
C GLN A 38 5.55 -1.61 -15.60
N ARG A 39 5.72 -0.44 -16.25
CA ARG A 39 6.28 -0.35 -17.60
C ARG A 39 7.75 -0.74 -17.66
N GLN A 40 8.53 -0.40 -16.63
CA GLN A 40 9.93 -0.79 -16.56
C GLN A 40 10.10 -2.28 -16.32
N TRP A 41 9.14 -2.92 -15.65
CA TRP A 41 9.21 -4.33 -15.29
C TRP A 41 8.33 -5.26 -16.13
N GLU A 42 7.73 -4.75 -17.20
CA GLU A 42 6.72 -5.45 -18.01
C GLU A 42 7.06 -6.92 -18.33
N PRO A 43 8.31 -7.26 -18.73
CA PRO A 43 8.67 -8.64 -19.08
C PRO A 43 8.59 -9.64 -17.91
N TRP A 44 8.62 -9.15 -16.66
CA TRP A 44 8.62 -9.98 -15.45
C TRP A 44 7.27 -10.01 -14.72
N LEU A 45 6.29 -9.21 -15.15
CA LEU A 45 5.02 -9.06 -14.43
C LEU A 45 4.04 -10.19 -14.74
N THR A 46 3.44 -10.76 -13.70
CA THR A 46 2.28 -11.65 -13.83
C THR A 46 1.01 -10.85 -14.20
N PRO A 47 -0.09 -11.50 -14.62
CA PRO A 47 -1.36 -10.81 -14.83
C PRO A 47 -1.88 -10.07 -13.59
N GLN A 48 -1.58 -10.56 -12.39
CA GLN A 48 -1.94 -9.88 -11.14
C GLN A 48 -1.12 -8.61 -10.95
N ASP A 49 0.19 -8.64 -11.21
CA ASP A 49 1.06 -7.48 -11.08
C ASP A 49 0.73 -6.38 -12.09
N LYS A 50 0.10 -6.73 -13.23
CA LYS A 50 -0.36 -5.78 -14.26
C LYS A 50 -1.65 -5.03 -13.86
N GLN A 51 -2.34 -5.43 -12.78
CA GLN A 51 -3.53 -4.73 -12.32
C GLN A 51 -3.22 -3.32 -11.79
N GLY A 52 -4.21 -2.43 -11.84
CA GLY A 52 -4.07 -1.07 -11.30
C GLY A 52 -3.91 -1.07 -9.78
N LEU A 53 -3.06 -0.18 -9.28
CA LEU A 53 -2.88 -0.01 -7.84
C LEU A 53 -4.14 0.57 -7.20
N ARG A 54 -4.63 -0.10 -6.16
CA ARG A 54 -5.59 0.43 -5.19
C ARG A 54 -4.81 0.66 -3.88
N PRO A 55 -4.30 1.87 -3.62
CA PRO A 55 -3.42 2.11 -2.48
C PRO A 55 -4.11 1.77 -1.16
N HIS A 56 -3.48 0.89 -0.37
CA HIS A 56 -3.99 0.47 0.92
C HIS A 56 -2.84 0.04 1.84
N ILE A 57 -3.06 0.10 3.15
CA ILE A 57 -2.20 -0.52 4.16
C ILE A 57 -3.00 -1.64 4.79
N THR A 58 -2.57 -2.89 4.61
CA THR A 58 -3.18 -4.04 5.29
C THR A 58 -2.91 -3.96 6.79
N VAL A 59 -3.97 -3.99 7.59
CA VAL A 59 -3.85 -4.17 9.05
C VAL A 59 -3.77 -5.67 9.36
N GLN A 60 -4.65 -6.45 8.72
CA GLN A 60 -4.62 -7.91 8.80
C GLN A 60 -5.21 -8.54 7.54
N ASN A 61 -4.79 -9.77 7.23
CA ASN A 61 -5.35 -10.57 6.14
C ASN A 61 -5.38 -12.06 6.51
N LYS A 62 -6.15 -12.85 5.76
CA LYS A 62 -6.29 -14.32 5.85
C LYS A 62 -6.83 -14.85 7.19
N VAL A 63 -7.29 -13.98 8.09
CA VAL A 63 -7.89 -14.35 9.38
C VAL A 63 -9.33 -14.88 9.24
N ASP A 64 -9.88 -15.40 10.32
CA ASP A 64 -11.31 -15.75 10.39
C ASP A 64 -12.21 -14.52 10.17
N PRO A 65 -13.33 -14.62 9.44
CA PRO A 65 -14.23 -13.50 9.18
C PRO A 65 -14.77 -12.80 10.43
N ALA A 66 -15.02 -13.53 11.53
CA ALA A 66 -15.49 -12.93 12.78
C ALA A 66 -14.40 -12.03 13.38
N VAL A 67 -13.16 -12.51 13.44
CA VAL A 67 -11.99 -11.73 13.88
C VAL A 67 -11.80 -10.49 13.00
N ALA A 68 -11.97 -10.63 11.68
CA ALA A 68 -11.87 -9.49 10.78
C ALA A 68 -12.96 -8.44 10.96
N ARG A 69 -14.18 -8.88 11.32
CA ARG A 69 -15.30 -8.00 11.58
C ARG A 69 -15.12 -7.24 12.88
N THR A 70 -14.77 -7.93 13.96
CA THR A 70 -14.51 -7.32 15.28
C THR A 70 -13.44 -6.23 15.16
N LEU A 71 -12.30 -6.51 14.53
CA LEU A 71 -11.25 -5.50 14.36
C LEU A 71 -11.73 -4.31 13.51
N HIS A 72 -12.51 -4.57 12.46
CA HIS A 72 -13.04 -3.49 11.63
C HIS A 72 -13.96 -2.56 12.43
N GLU A 73 -14.86 -3.12 13.25
CA GLU A 73 -15.77 -2.36 14.12
C GLU A 73 -15.00 -1.54 15.16
N GLU A 74 -14.00 -2.15 15.83
CA GLU A 74 -13.13 -1.48 16.80
C GLU A 74 -12.38 -0.29 16.19
N LEU A 75 -11.74 -0.49 15.03
CA LEU A 75 -10.99 0.58 14.36
C LEU A 75 -11.93 1.65 13.79
N ALA A 76 -13.07 1.26 13.24
CA ALA A 76 -14.03 2.19 12.64
C ALA A 76 -14.67 3.12 13.68
N ALA A 77 -14.87 2.65 14.93
CA ALA A 77 -15.48 3.44 16.00
C ALA A 77 -14.70 4.74 16.32
N GLY A 78 -13.38 4.74 16.12
CA GLY A 78 -12.51 5.88 16.40
C GLY A 78 -11.80 6.46 15.18
N PHE A 79 -12.07 5.95 13.98
CA PHE A 79 -11.31 6.38 12.81
C PHE A 79 -11.62 7.82 12.42
N GLN A 80 -10.55 8.60 12.23
CA GLN A 80 -10.59 9.92 11.61
C GLN A 80 -9.55 9.94 10.47
N PRO A 81 -9.89 10.49 9.29
CA PRO A 81 -8.93 10.63 8.21
C PRO A 81 -7.68 11.40 8.66
N PHE A 82 -6.51 10.94 8.21
CA PHE A 82 -5.23 11.56 8.53
C PHE A 82 -4.26 11.48 7.35
N THR A 83 -3.17 12.23 7.43
CA THR A 83 -2.13 12.23 6.40
C THR A 83 -0.92 11.42 6.85
N ALA A 84 -0.55 10.43 6.06
CA ALA A 84 0.75 9.75 6.16
C ALA A 84 1.75 10.37 5.17
N GLN A 85 3.04 10.25 5.47
CA GLN A 85 4.10 10.75 4.58
C GLN A 85 4.87 9.58 3.98
N GLY A 86 4.81 9.44 2.66
CA GLY A 86 5.72 8.59 1.90
C GLY A 86 7.09 9.27 1.80
N THR A 87 8.12 8.64 2.37
CA THR A 87 9.50 9.17 2.39
C THR A 87 10.38 8.63 1.28
N GLY A 88 9.91 7.60 0.56
CA GLY A 88 10.65 6.94 -0.49
C GLY A 88 10.04 5.59 -0.88
N LEU A 89 10.79 4.85 -1.68
CA LEU A 89 10.49 3.47 -2.05
C LEU A 89 11.48 2.51 -1.38
N ALA A 90 11.03 1.31 -1.05
CA ALA A 90 11.87 0.23 -0.58
C ALA A 90 11.68 -1.00 -1.48
N LEU A 91 12.79 -1.58 -1.92
CA LEU A 91 12.80 -2.83 -2.67
C LEU A 91 12.97 -3.99 -1.69
N TRP A 92 12.07 -4.96 -1.79
CA TRP A 92 12.07 -6.16 -0.95
C TRP A 92 12.10 -7.42 -1.82
N ALA A 93 12.80 -8.45 -1.35
CA ALA A 93 12.78 -9.78 -1.96
C ALA A 93 12.00 -10.75 -1.06
N TYR A 94 11.07 -11.51 -1.65
CA TYR A 94 10.35 -12.59 -0.97
C TYR A 94 10.69 -13.91 -1.64
N LYS A 95 11.56 -14.70 -1.01
CA LYS A 95 12.04 -16.00 -1.51
C LYS A 95 11.50 -17.15 -0.65
N GLY A 96 10.18 -17.15 -0.43
CA GLY A 96 9.52 -18.11 0.45
C GLY A 96 9.41 -17.67 1.92
N GLY A 97 9.82 -16.44 2.24
CA GLY A 97 9.74 -15.82 3.57
C GLY A 97 11.12 -15.43 4.11
N PRO A 98 11.19 -14.78 5.29
CA PRO A 98 10.63 -13.44 5.50
C PRO A 98 11.04 -12.45 4.38
N TRP A 99 10.45 -11.26 4.35
CA TRP A 99 10.85 -10.24 3.39
C TRP A 99 12.27 -9.73 3.70
N GLU A 100 13.14 -9.79 2.70
CA GLU A 100 14.50 -9.27 2.79
C GLU A 100 14.54 -7.85 2.19
N LEU A 101 14.93 -6.86 2.99
CA LEU A 101 15.13 -5.49 2.48
C LEU A 101 16.38 -5.45 1.60
N ARG A 102 16.23 -5.06 0.34
CA ARG A 102 17.33 -4.97 -0.63
C ARG A 102 17.84 -3.56 -0.84
N GLN A 103 16.93 -2.59 -0.87
CA GLN A 103 17.29 -1.19 -1.12
C GLN A 103 16.23 -0.22 -0.58
N ARG A 104 16.67 0.99 -0.22
CA ARG A 104 15.79 2.13 0.03
C ARG A 104 16.21 3.29 -0.87
N VAL A 105 15.24 3.93 -1.50
CA VAL A 105 15.43 5.11 -2.35
C VAL A 105 14.55 6.22 -1.77
N ALA A 106 15.17 7.25 -1.20
CA ALA A 106 14.46 8.39 -0.66
C ALA A 106 13.86 9.25 -1.79
N PHE A 107 12.70 9.84 -1.53
CA PHE A 107 12.17 10.90 -2.38
C PHE A 107 12.93 12.22 -2.13
N GLY A 108 13.06 13.06 -3.15
CA GLY A 108 13.67 14.39 -3.02
C GLY A 108 15.19 14.43 -2.95
N LYS A 109 15.88 13.37 -3.41
CA LYS A 109 17.34 13.42 -3.66
C LYS A 109 17.65 13.84 -5.09
#